data_AF-A0ABC8KTD2-F1
#
_entry.id   AF-A0ABC8KTD2-F1
#
_cell.length_a   1.000
_cell.length_b   1.000
_cell.length_c   1.000
_cell.angle_alpha   90.00
_cell.angle_beta   90.00
_cell.angle_gamma   90.00
#
_symmetry.space_group_name_H-M   'P 1'
#
loop_
_entity.id
_entity.type
_entity.pdbx_description
1 polymer ?
#
loop_
_entity_poly.entity_id
_entity_poly.type
_entity_poly.pdbx_seq_one_letter_code
_entity_poly.pdbx_strand_id
1 'polypeptide(L)'
;MTCSDHTRLSTRPARTGDITTPKLLLQEDPLLLERFFSLPTQDNPLHVLAFSGQAAFTKEIFRHKQELALEPNQQGFSPIHIASASGNIEVVKALLSIGRKCDICLLKDKDDLIPLHLAVQRGRVEVIKLLVSSFPESLRKVTASLETPLHVAVNNNQVEATKLLLEEIKKHNMSEWIVNMGNREGNSVLHLATLGKQLQASSVLNLTL
;
A
#
# COMPACT_ATOMS: atom_id res chain seq x y z
N MET A 1 48.44 22.65 2.20
CA MET A 1 48.29 22.77 3.66
C MET A 1 46.91 23.38 3.90
N THR A 2 45.82 22.63 3.70
CA THR A 2 45.08 21.80 4.69
C THR A 2 44.57 22.58 5.91
N CYS A 3 43.29 22.96 5.87
CA CYS A 3 42.36 22.73 6.98
C CYS A 3 40.92 22.94 6.48
N SER A 4 40.25 21.85 6.13
CA SER A 4 38.80 21.80 5.92
C SER A 4 38.31 20.43 6.38
N ASP A 5 38.50 20.17 7.66
CA ASP A 5 37.85 19.06 8.38
C ASP A 5 36.62 19.62 9.08
N HIS A 6 35.55 19.84 8.33
CA HIS A 6 34.22 19.91 8.92
C HIS A 6 33.30 18.90 8.23
N THR A 7 32.82 17.97 9.06
CA THR A 7 31.61 17.18 8.88
C THR A 7 31.64 16.11 7.79
N ARG A 8 32.53 15.14 8.01
CA ARG A 8 32.21 13.72 7.80
C ARG A 8 31.04 13.31 8.71
N LEU A 9 29.81 13.64 8.34
CA LEU A 9 28.61 12.98 8.87
C LEU A 9 28.06 12.05 7.79
N SER A 10 28.72 10.90 7.70
CA SER A 10 28.08 9.58 7.57
C SER A 10 26.84 9.48 6.67
N THR A 11 27.04 9.42 5.35
CA THR A 11 26.01 9.05 4.37
C THR A 11 25.81 7.52 4.21
N ARG A 12 26.09 6.72 5.26
CA ARG A 12 25.67 5.30 5.39
C ARG A 12 25.59 4.97 6.89
N PRO A 13 24.47 4.45 7.46
CA PRO A 13 23.75 3.28 6.93
C PRO A 13 22.21 3.37 7.06
N ALA A 14 21.49 3.52 5.95
CA ALA A 14 20.05 3.26 5.89
C ALA A 14 19.71 1.75 5.77
N ARG A 15 20.63 0.85 6.12
CA ARG A 15 20.51 -0.61 5.95
C ARG A 15 20.59 -1.43 7.23
N THR A 16 20.77 -0.81 8.40
CA THR A 16 20.81 -1.52 9.68
C THR A 16 19.80 -0.86 10.62
N GLY A 17 18.80 -1.63 11.02
CA GLY A 17 17.61 -1.19 11.76
C GLY A 17 17.84 -0.79 13.22
N ASP A 18 18.94 -0.10 13.50
CA ASP A 18 19.18 0.54 14.79
C ASP A 18 20.11 1.73 14.57
N ILE A 19 19.67 2.93 14.94
CA ILE A 19 20.49 3.99 15.54
C ILE A 19 19.57 5.15 15.93
N THR A 20 19.47 5.40 17.24
CA THR A 20 18.67 6.43 17.93
C THR A 20 17.15 6.27 17.82
N THR A 21 16.45 6.29 18.96
CA THR A 21 14.99 6.29 18.95
C THR A 21 14.50 7.42 18.02
N PRO A 22 13.44 7.21 17.21
CA PRO A 22 12.91 8.25 16.33
C PRO A 22 12.68 9.59 17.04
N LYS A 23 12.33 9.52 18.32
CA LYS A 23 12.20 10.65 19.25
C LYS A 23 13.51 11.39 19.47
N LEU A 24 14.58 10.67 19.79
CA LEU A 24 15.91 11.26 20.00
C LEU A 24 16.38 11.95 18.71
N LEU A 25 16.19 11.32 17.55
CA LEU A 25 16.63 11.92 16.28
C LEU A 25 15.87 13.22 15.95
N LEU A 26 14.55 13.27 16.18
CA LEU A 26 13.74 14.47 15.99
C LEU A 26 13.98 15.53 17.08
N GLN A 27 14.40 15.12 18.27
CA GLN A 27 14.76 16.02 19.37
C GLN A 27 16.13 16.69 19.12
N GLU A 28 17.08 15.96 18.54
CA GLU A 28 18.41 16.48 18.17
C GLU A 28 18.36 17.37 16.91
N ASP A 29 17.50 17.05 15.93
CA ASP A 29 17.30 17.86 14.72
C ASP A 29 15.81 18.03 14.40
N PRO A 30 15.16 19.10 14.91
CA PRO A 30 13.75 19.38 14.63
C PRO A 30 13.47 19.75 13.16
N LEU A 31 14.50 20.24 12.43
CA LEU A 31 14.39 20.62 11.02
C LEU A 31 14.61 19.43 10.08
N LEU A 32 14.94 18.26 10.62
CA LEU A 32 15.13 17.02 9.86
C LEU A 32 13.93 16.72 8.97
N LEU A 33 12.70 16.97 9.46
CA LEU A 33 11.47 16.85 8.68
C LEU A 33 11.49 17.80 7.48
N GLU A 34 11.79 19.09 7.69
CA GLU A 34 11.87 20.13 6.65
C GLU A 34 12.88 19.77 5.53
N ARG A 35 13.99 19.13 5.90
CA ARG A 35 15.07 18.78 4.97
C ARG A 35 14.73 17.66 3.99
N PHE A 36 13.89 16.70 4.40
CA PHE A 36 13.44 15.62 3.52
C PHE A 36 12.49 16.10 2.42
N PHE A 37 11.77 17.21 2.61
CA PHE A 37 10.85 17.75 1.60
C PHE A 37 11.57 18.40 0.41
N SER A 38 12.88 18.62 0.50
CA SER A 38 13.69 19.21 -0.58
C SER A 38 14.17 18.18 -1.61
N LEU A 39 13.75 16.91 -1.52
CA LEU A 39 14.18 15.89 -2.49
C LEU A 39 13.48 16.10 -3.85
N PRO A 40 14.21 15.91 -4.97
CA PRO A 40 13.69 16.16 -6.31
C PRO A 40 12.49 15.30 -6.71
N THR A 41 12.20 14.23 -5.95
CA THR A 41 11.10 13.28 -6.22
C THR A 41 9.77 13.66 -5.55
N GLN A 42 9.70 14.76 -4.78
CA GLN A 42 8.56 15.14 -3.93
C GLN A 42 8.15 14.03 -2.94
N ASP A 43 9.02 13.02 -2.72
CA ASP A 43 8.80 12.01 -1.68
C ASP A 43 9.00 12.66 -0.31
N ASN A 44 7.92 12.77 0.46
CA ASN A 44 8.05 13.08 1.88
C ASN A 44 8.69 11.89 2.64
N PRO A 45 9.19 12.09 3.88
CA PRO A 45 9.83 11.03 4.66
C PRO A 45 9.02 9.74 4.76
N LEU A 46 7.68 9.83 4.84
CA LEU A 46 6.83 8.67 5.04
C LEU A 46 6.85 7.74 3.83
N HIS A 47 7.06 8.23 2.60
CA HIS A 47 7.25 7.38 1.43
C HIS A 47 8.48 6.48 1.56
N VAL A 48 9.60 7.06 1.99
CA VAL A 48 10.88 6.34 2.16
C VAL A 48 10.76 5.30 3.29
N LEU A 49 10.11 5.66 4.39
CA LEU A 49 9.89 4.77 5.53
C LEU A 49 8.90 3.65 5.18
N ALA A 50 7.88 3.97 4.39
CA ALA A 50 6.93 3.01 3.88
C ALA A 50 7.56 2.01 2.93
N PHE A 51 8.53 2.43 2.12
CA PHE A 51 9.31 1.52 1.29
C PHE A 51 10.27 0.66 2.12
N SER A 52 10.98 1.27 3.07
CA SER A 52 12.03 0.60 3.86
C SER A 52 11.52 -0.21 5.06
N GLY A 53 10.25 -0.07 5.44
CA GLY A 53 9.62 -0.85 6.53
C GLY A 53 9.87 -0.30 7.94
N GLN A 54 10.30 0.95 8.08
CA GLN A 54 10.71 1.54 9.37
C GLN A 54 9.51 2.02 10.22
N ALA A 55 8.70 1.08 10.73
CA ALA A 55 7.45 1.38 11.42
C ALA A 55 7.58 2.25 12.69
N ALA A 56 8.69 2.12 13.44
CA ALA A 56 8.91 2.95 14.64
C ALA A 56 9.05 4.43 14.27
N PHE A 57 9.80 4.73 13.21
CA PHE A 57 10.00 6.09 12.73
C PHE A 57 8.73 6.64 12.07
N THR A 58 8.00 5.80 11.33
CA THR A 58 6.66 6.14 10.80
C THR A 58 5.72 6.61 11.91
N LYS A 59 5.64 5.88 13.04
CA LYS A 59 4.79 6.26 14.17
C LYS A 59 5.18 7.60 14.77
N GLU A 60 6.47 7.91 14.84
CA GLU A 60 6.93 9.15 15.44
C GLU A 60 6.74 10.36 14.54
N ILE A 61 7.05 10.25 13.23
CA ILE A 61 6.74 11.32 12.27
C ILE A 61 5.24 11.62 12.28
N PHE A 62 4.41 10.57 12.25
CA PHE A 62 2.96 10.72 12.20
C PHE A 62 2.38 11.37 13.47
N ARG A 63 3.07 11.31 14.63
CA ARG A 63 2.65 12.06 15.83
C ARG A 63 2.79 13.57 15.69
N HIS A 64 3.71 14.01 14.83
CA HIS A 64 4.03 15.42 14.66
C HIS A 64 3.38 16.02 13.40
N LYS A 65 3.34 15.26 12.30
CA LYS A 65 2.80 15.70 11.01
C LYS A 65 1.98 14.57 10.37
N GLN A 66 0.67 14.56 10.61
CA GLN A 66 -0.26 13.53 10.11
C GLN A 66 -0.60 13.74 8.62
N GLU A 67 -0.58 14.98 8.18
CA GLU A 67 -0.86 15.41 6.82
C GLU A 67 0.02 14.69 5.78
N LEU A 68 1.24 14.30 6.17
CA LEU A 68 2.19 13.62 5.31
C LEU A 68 1.73 12.25 4.82
N ALA A 69 0.81 11.57 5.51
CA ALA A 69 0.29 10.29 5.00
C ALA A 69 -0.76 10.46 3.89
N LEU A 70 -1.29 11.67 3.72
CA LEU A 70 -2.26 11.99 2.69
C LEU A 70 -1.60 12.52 1.41
N GLU A 71 -0.43 13.12 1.55
CA GLU A 71 0.34 13.67 0.44
C GLU A 71 0.84 12.56 -0.49
N PRO A 72 0.43 12.57 -1.77
CA PRO A 72 1.00 11.68 -2.77
C PRO A 72 2.35 12.22 -3.27
N ASN A 73 3.25 11.32 -3.63
CA ASN A 73 4.47 11.69 -4.35
C ASN A 73 4.19 12.04 -5.83
N GLN A 74 5.26 12.32 -6.60
CA GLN A 74 5.14 12.65 -8.03
C GLN A 74 4.43 11.59 -8.87
N GLN A 75 4.40 10.34 -8.44
CA GLN A 75 3.72 9.25 -9.14
C GLN A 75 2.24 9.10 -8.71
N GLY A 76 1.78 9.88 -7.73
CA GLY A 76 0.43 9.77 -7.16
C GLY A 76 0.33 8.79 -6.00
N PHE A 77 1.42 8.16 -5.60
CA PHE A 77 1.40 7.19 -4.49
C PHE A 77 1.51 7.92 -3.17
N SER A 78 0.55 7.71 -2.28
CA SER A 78 0.71 8.06 -0.86
C SER A 78 1.54 7.00 -0.11
N PRO A 79 2.03 7.27 1.12
CA PRO A 79 2.86 6.32 1.85
C PRO A 79 2.20 4.95 2.07
N ILE A 80 0.87 4.89 2.25
CA ILE A 80 0.17 3.60 2.41
C ILE A 80 0.14 2.79 1.11
N HIS A 81 0.12 3.41 -0.07
CA HIS A 81 0.26 2.70 -1.35
C HIS A 81 1.60 1.97 -1.41
N ILE A 82 2.69 2.68 -1.09
CA ILE A 82 4.04 2.13 -1.09
C ILE A 82 4.17 1.01 -0.05
N ALA A 83 3.73 1.24 1.19
CA ALA A 83 3.79 0.22 2.25
C ALA A 83 3.02 -1.04 1.84
N SER A 84 1.87 -0.86 1.18
CA SER A 84 1.00 -1.96 0.76
C SER A 84 1.62 -2.78 -0.39
N ALA A 85 2.19 -2.10 -1.39
CA ALA A 85 2.90 -2.76 -2.49
C ALA A 85 4.17 -3.50 -2.01
N SER A 86 4.92 -2.88 -1.08
CA SER A 86 6.14 -3.45 -0.50
C SER A 86 5.87 -4.59 0.48
N GLY A 87 4.65 -4.72 1.00
CA GLY A 87 4.31 -5.76 1.98
C GLY A 87 4.72 -5.42 3.42
N ASN A 88 4.97 -4.15 3.72
CA ASN A 88 5.47 -3.70 5.03
C ASN A 88 4.32 -3.59 6.05
N ILE A 89 3.88 -4.75 6.56
CA ILE A 89 2.71 -4.89 7.45
C ILE A 89 2.75 -3.95 8.64
N GLU A 90 3.90 -3.81 9.31
CA GLU A 90 4.00 -2.97 10.52
C GLU A 90 3.89 -1.47 10.21
N VAL A 91 4.32 -1.03 9.03
CA VAL A 91 4.09 0.34 8.56
C VAL A 91 2.62 0.52 8.22
N VAL A 92 2.00 -0.43 7.52
CA VAL A 92 0.55 -0.37 7.24
C VAL A 92 -0.23 -0.28 8.54
N LYS A 93 0.03 -1.14 9.54
CA LYS A 93 -0.57 -1.05 10.88
C LYS A 93 -0.34 0.32 11.53
N ALA A 94 0.88 0.85 11.45
CA ALA A 94 1.19 2.18 12.00
C ALA A 94 0.31 3.26 11.36
N LEU A 95 0.23 3.30 10.03
CA LEU A 95 -0.57 4.26 9.28
C LEU A 95 -2.08 4.10 9.59
N LEU A 96 -2.58 2.86 9.66
CA LEU A 96 -3.99 2.58 9.99
C LEU A 96 -4.35 2.94 11.44
N SER A 97 -3.47 2.66 12.39
CA SER A 97 -3.74 2.82 13.83
C SER A 97 -3.97 4.27 14.25
N ILE A 98 -3.41 5.22 13.50
CA ILE A 98 -3.49 6.65 13.81
C ILE A 98 -4.37 7.38 12.78
N GLY A 99 -4.62 6.77 11.61
CA GLY A 99 -5.37 7.31 10.48
C GLY A 99 -6.86 6.94 10.41
N ARG A 100 -7.50 6.30 11.41
CA ARG A 100 -8.93 5.90 11.35
C ARG A 100 -9.93 7.06 11.06
N LYS A 101 -9.49 8.32 11.03
CA LYS A 101 -10.31 9.50 10.68
C LYS A 101 -10.21 9.92 9.21
N CYS A 102 -9.18 9.46 8.49
CA CYS A 102 -8.96 9.81 7.09
C CYS A 102 -9.01 8.49 6.32
N ASP A 103 -9.85 8.38 5.30
CA ASP A 103 -10.03 7.15 4.52
C ASP A 103 -8.79 6.83 3.64
N ILE A 104 -7.62 6.70 4.27
CA ILE A 104 -6.31 6.54 3.61
C ILE A 104 -6.26 5.27 2.78
N CYS A 105 -7.06 4.26 3.14
CA CYS A 105 -7.20 3.01 2.39
C CYS A 105 -8.01 3.17 1.09
N LEU A 106 -8.67 4.31 0.90
CA LEU A 106 -9.47 4.62 -0.27
C LEU A 106 -8.84 5.74 -1.12
N LEU A 107 -7.67 6.24 -0.73
CA LEU A 107 -6.88 7.17 -1.55
C LEU A 107 -6.57 6.50 -2.88
N LYS A 108 -6.73 7.26 -3.96
CA LYS A 108 -6.48 6.82 -5.32
C LYS A 108 -5.15 7.40 -5.80
N ASP A 109 -4.35 6.59 -6.46
CA ASP A 109 -3.23 7.06 -7.26
C ASP A 109 -3.71 7.60 -8.63
N LYS A 110 -2.77 7.85 -9.55
CA LYS A 110 -3.07 8.40 -10.88
C LYS A 110 -3.87 7.45 -11.78
N ASP A 111 -3.87 6.16 -11.49
CA ASP A 111 -4.57 5.12 -12.25
C ASP A 111 -5.84 4.66 -11.52
N ASP A 112 -6.28 5.43 -10.52
CA ASP A 112 -7.39 5.11 -9.62
C ASP A 112 -7.15 3.83 -8.79
N LEU A 113 -5.90 3.37 -8.66
CA LEU A 113 -5.58 2.27 -7.76
C LEU A 113 -5.60 2.77 -6.32
N ILE A 114 -6.19 1.96 -5.44
CA ILE A 114 -6.12 2.15 -4.00
C ILE A 114 -5.04 1.21 -3.43
N PRO A 115 -4.60 1.38 -2.16
CA PRO A 115 -3.56 0.53 -1.57
C PRO A 115 -3.87 -0.98 -1.65
N LEU A 116 -5.15 -1.36 -1.58
CA LEU A 116 -5.57 -2.75 -1.75
C LEU A 116 -5.25 -3.29 -3.15
N HIS A 117 -5.49 -2.53 -4.23
CA HIS A 117 -5.16 -2.96 -5.59
C HIS A 117 -3.67 -3.28 -5.72
N LEU A 118 -2.80 -2.44 -5.16
CA LEU A 118 -1.35 -2.65 -5.21
C LEU A 118 -0.90 -3.84 -4.35
N ALA A 119 -1.46 -4.02 -3.16
CA ALA A 119 -1.18 -5.19 -2.32
C ALA A 119 -1.57 -6.49 -3.04
N VAL A 120 -2.74 -6.49 -3.70
CA VAL A 120 -3.25 -7.61 -4.49
C VAL A 120 -2.35 -7.87 -5.69
N GLN A 121 -2.04 -6.85 -6.50
CA GLN A 121 -1.18 -6.96 -7.68
C GLN A 121 0.17 -7.62 -7.34
N ARG A 122 0.72 -7.31 -6.15
CA ARG A 122 2.00 -7.82 -5.64
C ARG A 122 1.87 -9.10 -4.79
N GLY A 123 0.67 -9.64 -4.62
CA GLY A 123 0.44 -10.87 -3.84
C GLY A 123 0.74 -10.74 -2.34
N ARG A 124 0.60 -9.54 -1.75
CA ARG A 124 0.91 -9.28 -0.32
C ARG A 124 -0.22 -9.74 0.59
N VAL A 125 -0.44 -11.05 0.68
CA VAL A 125 -1.59 -11.68 1.37
C VAL A 125 -1.88 -11.11 2.76
N GLU A 126 -0.87 -10.97 3.61
CA GLU A 126 -1.07 -10.46 4.99
C GLU A 126 -1.46 -8.97 5.03
N VAL A 127 -0.97 -8.17 4.08
CA VAL A 127 -1.43 -6.78 3.93
C VAL A 127 -2.86 -6.74 3.42
N ILE A 128 -3.23 -7.61 2.46
CA ILE A 128 -4.60 -7.72 1.94
C ILE A 128 -5.56 -8.01 3.09
N LYS A 129 -5.26 -9.01 3.94
CA LYS A 129 -6.07 -9.33 5.13
C LYS A 129 -6.27 -8.11 6.02
N LEU A 130 -5.18 -7.41 6.32
CA LEU A 130 -5.20 -6.24 7.20
C LEU A 130 -6.05 -5.09 6.62
N LEU A 131 -5.88 -4.77 5.34
CA LEU A 131 -6.61 -3.69 4.68
C LEU A 131 -8.11 -4.01 4.59
N VAL A 132 -8.47 -5.22 4.16
CA VAL A 132 -9.87 -5.64 4.03
C VAL A 132 -10.57 -5.71 5.39
N SER A 133 -9.89 -6.26 6.40
CA SER A 133 -10.45 -6.30 7.77
C SER A 133 -10.69 -4.90 8.36
N SER A 134 -9.89 -3.92 7.95
CA SER A 134 -10.01 -2.54 8.43
C SER A 134 -11.03 -1.73 7.63
N PHE A 135 -11.14 -2.00 6.32
CA PHE A 135 -11.98 -1.26 5.37
C PHE A 135 -12.56 -2.20 4.31
N PRO A 136 -13.61 -2.97 4.62
CA PRO A 136 -14.22 -3.92 3.68
C PRO A 136 -14.75 -3.26 2.39
N GLU A 137 -15.14 -1.98 2.45
CA GLU A 137 -15.63 -1.21 1.31
C GLU A 137 -14.59 -1.08 0.19
N SER A 138 -13.31 -1.28 0.50
CA SER A 138 -12.22 -1.31 -0.48
C SER A 138 -12.40 -2.43 -1.52
N LEU A 139 -13.11 -3.52 -1.19
CA LEU A 139 -13.40 -4.63 -2.11
C LEU A 139 -14.25 -4.21 -3.33
N ARG A 140 -15.01 -3.12 -3.22
CA ARG A 140 -15.87 -2.58 -4.30
C ARG A 140 -15.19 -1.50 -5.12
N LYS A 141 -14.03 -1.01 -4.72
CA LYS A 141 -13.36 0.06 -5.44
C LYS A 141 -12.84 -0.48 -6.76
N VAL A 142 -12.79 0.40 -7.75
CA VAL A 142 -12.34 0.07 -9.10
C VAL A 142 -11.28 1.04 -9.56
N THR A 143 -10.36 0.54 -10.36
CA THR A 143 -9.33 1.30 -11.08
C THR A 143 -9.94 2.09 -12.24
N ALA A 144 -9.12 2.85 -12.97
CA ALA A 144 -9.51 3.56 -14.19
C ALA A 144 -9.99 2.61 -15.32
N SER A 145 -9.55 1.35 -15.29
CA SER A 145 -9.97 0.25 -16.17
C SER A 145 -11.23 -0.48 -15.68
N LEU A 146 -11.91 0.04 -14.65
CA LEU A 146 -13.08 -0.59 -14.01
C LEU A 146 -12.79 -1.96 -13.40
N GLU A 147 -11.54 -2.20 -12.97
CA GLU A 147 -11.13 -3.47 -12.38
C GLU A 147 -11.26 -3.41 -10.86
N THR A 148 -11.99 -4.36 -10.26
CA THR A 148 -12.03 -4.57 -8.80
C THR A 148 -10.73 -5.22 -8.31
N PRO A 149 -10.46 -5.28 -7.00
CA PRO A 149 -9.34 -6.07 -6.47
C PRO A 149 -9.35 -7.51 -6.94
N LEU A 150 -10.53 -8.12 -7.13
CA LEU A 150 -10.62 -9.49 -7.64
C LEU A 150 -10.18 -9.60 -9.10
N HIS A 151 -10.52 -8.62 -9.96
CA HIS A 151 -10.00 -8.56 -11.33
C HIS A 151 -8.48 -8.45 -11.34
N VAL A 152 -7.91 -7.57 -10.51
CA VAL A 152 -6.46 -7.40 -10.38
C VAL A 152 -5.78 -8.68 -9.92
N ALA A 153 -6.37 -9.41 -8.96
CA ALA A 153 -5.83 -10.68 -8.48
C ALA A 153 -5.75 -11.73 -9.60
N VAL A 154 -6.83 -11.86 -10.36
CA VAL A 154 -6.90 -12.78 -11.50
C VAL A 154 -5.92 -12.34 -12.59
N ASN A 155 -5.95 -11.09 -13.05
CA ASN A 155 -5.04 -10.62 -14.11
C ASN A 155 -3.55 -10.79 -13.79
N ASN A 156 -3.17 -10.75 -12.51
CA ASN A 156 -1.79 -10.95 -12.07
C ASN A 156 -1.49 -12.40 -11.61
N ASN A 157 -2.43 -13.33 -11.81
CA ASN A 157 -2.32 -14.75 -11.43
C ASN A 157 -2.00 -14.96 -9.92
N GLN A 158 -2.58 -14.12 -9.06
CA GLN A 158 -2.36 -14.13 -7.62
C GLN A 158 -3.38 -15.07 -6.95
N VAL A 159 -3.11 -16.38 -6.98
CA VAL A 159 -4.06 -17.42 -6.56
C VAL A 159 -4.46 -17.30 -5.09
N GLU A 160 -3.49 -17.08 -4.20
CA GLU A 160 -3.72 -16.94 -2.76
C GLU A 160 -4.51 -15.68 -2.44
N ALA A 161 -4.20 -14.57 -3.11
CA ALA A 161 -4.96 -13.34 -2.99
C ALA A 161 -6.40 -13.52 -3.51
N THR A 162 -6.58 -14.24 -4.62
CA THR A 162 -7.90 -14.55 -5.19
C THR A 162 -8.77 -15.34 -4.21
N LYS A 163 -8.20 -16.40 -3.61
CA LYS A 163 -8.90 -17.21 -2.58
C LYS A 163 -9.32 -16.35 -1.40
N LEU A 164 -8.38 -15.58 -0.84
CA LEU A 164 -8.64 -14.70 0.30
C LEU A 164 -9.72 -13.65 -0.01
N LEU A 165 -9.63 -12.99 -1.18
CA LEU A 165 -10.61 -11.98 -1.57
C LEU A 165 -12.00 -12.59 -1.71
N LEU A 166 -12.14 -13.79 -2.28
CA LEU A 166 -13.44 -14.45 -2.39
C LEU A 166 -14.04 -14.81 -1.03
N GLU A 167 -13.22 -15.28 -0.09
CA GLU A 167 -13.65 -15.55 1.29
C GLU A 167 -14.17 -14.28 1.97
N GLU A 168 -13.44 -13.16 1.85
CA GLU A 168 -13.87 -11.88 2.42
C GLU A 168 -15.10 -11.30 1.70
N ILE A 169 -15.19 -11.41 0.37
CA ILE A 169 -16.38 -11.01 -0.40
C ILE A 169 -17.62 -11.77 0.05
N LYS A 170 -17.50 -13.08 0.29
CA LYS A 170 -18.57 -13.92 0.83
C LYS A 170 -18.96 -13.49 2.24
N LYS A 171 -17.96 -13.35 3.12
CA LYS A 171 -18.14 -12.94 4.52
C LYS A 171 -18.85 -11.59 4.66
N HIS A 172 -18.61 -10.67 3.72
CA HIS A 172 -19.25 -9.36 3.69
C HIS A 172 -20.51 -9.28 2.81
N ASN A 173 -21.00 -10.40 2.26
CA ASN A 173 -22.18 -10.48 1.37
C ASN A 173 -22.10 -9.55 0.14
N MET A 174 -20.93 -9.51 -0.51
CA MET A 174 -20.66 -8.60 -1.65
C MET A 174 -20.52 -9.32 -3.00
N SER A 175 -20.85 -10.62 -3.06
CA SER A 175 -20.58 -11.51 -4.19
C SER A 175 -21.31 -11.16 -5.49
N GLU A 176 -22.61 -10.86 -5.40
CA GLU A 176 -23.49 -10.72 -6.58
C GLU A 176 -22.98 -9.68 -7.58
N TRP A 177 -22.48 -8.55 -7.09
CA TRP A 177 -21.96 -7.48 -7.93
C TRP A 177 -20.49 -7.69 -8.30
N ILE A 178 -19.61 -8.00 -7.34
CA ILE A 178 -18.15 -7.97 -7.56
C ILE A 178 -17.69 -9.01 -8.59
N VAL A 179 -18.32 -10.18 -8.59
CA VAL A 179 -17.91 -11.30 -9.44
C VAL A 179 -18.43 -11.13 -10.88
N ASN A 180 -19.66 -10.64 -11.02
CA ASN A 180 -20.30 -10.49 -12.32
C ASN A 180 -19.97 -9.16 -13.00
N MET A 181 -19.39 -8.20 -12.27
CA MET A 181 -18.94 -6.93 -12.84
C MET A 181 -17.94 -7.19 -13.97
N GLY A 182 -18.18 -6.56 -15.12
CA GLY A 182 -17.19 -6.48 -16.20
C GLY A 182 -16.26 -5.29 -16.00
N ASN A 183 -14.98 -5.47 -16.36
CA ASN A 183 -14.04 -4.36 -16.48
C ASN A 183 -14.38 -3.47 -17.70
N ARG A 184 -13.51 -2.51 -18.05
CA ARG A 184 -13.70 -1.61 -19.20
C ARG A 184 -13.92 -2.34 -20.54
N GLU A 185 -13.41 -3.57 -20.68
CA GLU A 185 -13.58 -4.40 -21.88
C GLU A 185 -14.85 -5.28 -21.82
N GLY A 186 -15.61 -5.23 -20.73
CA GLY A 186 -16.77 -6.09 -20.48
C GLY A 186 -16.42 -7.47 -19.95
N ASN A 187 -15.13 -7.75 -19.68
CA ASN A 187 -14.69 -9.03 -19.16
C ASN A 187 -14.92 -9.10 -17.65
N SER A 188 -15.72 -10.08 -17.21
CA SER A 188 -15.79 -10.43 -15.78
C SER A 188 -14.56 -11.21 -15.32
N VAL A 189 -14.39 -11.38 -14.01
CA VAL A 189 -13.26 -12.14 -13.44
C VAL A 189 -13.16 -13.57 -13.97
N LEU A 190 -14.30 -14.21 -14.29
CA LEU A 190 -14.31 -15.56 -14.87
C LEU A 190 -13.83 -15.55 -16.33
N HIS A 191 -14.26 -14.56 -17.12
CA HIS A 191 -13.75 -14.36 -18.49
C HIS A 191 -12.23 -14.21 -18.48
N LEU A 192 -11.70 -13.34 -17.61
CA LEU A 192 -10.25 -13.12 -17.47
C LEU A 192 -9.49 -14.39 -17.07
N ALA A 193 -10.01 -15.15 -16.10
CA ALA A 193 -9.38 -16.40 -15.68
C ALA A 193 -9.32 -17.42 -16.83
N THR A 194 -10.39 -17.52 -17.63
CA THR A 194 -10.42 -18.41 -18.80
C THR A 194 -9.51 -17.94 -19.94
N LEU A 195 -9.50 -16.64 -20.26
CA LEU A 195 -8.67 -16.05 -21.31
C LEU A 195 -7.19 -16.16 -20.98
N GLY A 196 -6.82 -15.92 -19.73
CA GLY A 196 -5.44 -16.03 -19.22
C GLY A 196 -4.95 -17.47 -19.04
N LYS A 197 -5.77 -18.49 -19.35
CA LYS A 197 -5.48 -19.93 -19.09
C LYS A 197 -5.15 -20.22 -17.62
N GLN A 198 -5.74 -19.48 -16.69
CA GLN A 198 -5.46 -19.58 -15.27
C GLN A 198 -6.33 -20.65 -14.61
N LEU A 199 -5.99 -21.92 -14.86
CA LEU A 199 -6.79 -23.07 -14.42
C LEU A 199 -7.09 -23.07 -12.91
N GLN A 200 -6.11 -22.65 -12.09
CA GLN A 200 -6.27 -22.56 -10.65
C GLN A 200 -7.25 -21.45 -10.24
N ALA A 201 -7.15 -20.26 -10.85
CA ALA A 201 -8.08 -19.16 -10.60
C ALA A 201 -9.50 -19.50 -11.08
N SER A 202 -9.64 -20.10 -12.26
CA SER A 202 -10.94 -20.57 -12.77
C SER A 202 -11.56 -21.64 -11.88
N SER A 203 -10.75 -22.61 -11.40
CA SER A 203 -11.23 -23.63 -10.46
C SER A 203 -11.67 -23.00 -9.14
N VAL A 204 -10.91 -22.06 -8.60
CA VAL A 204 -11.25 -21.35 -7.37
C VAL A 204 -12.55 -20.56 -7.56
N LEU A 205 -12.71 -19.82 -8.67
CA LEU A 205 -13.93 -19.07 -8.95
C LEU A 205 -15.15 -20.00 -9.07
N ASN A 206 -15.05 -21.10 -9.83
CA ASN A 206 -16.18 -22.03 -10.02
C ASN A 206 -16.60 -22.77 -8.75
N LEU A 207 -15.69 -23.04 -7.82
CA LEU A 207 -16.04 -23.69 -6.54
C LEU A 207 -16.70 -22.73 -5.54
N THR A 208 -16.59 -21.44 -5.79
CA THR A 208 -16.89 -20.40 -4.82
C THR A 208 -18.13 -19.59 -5.22
N LEU A 209 -18.61 -19.70 -6.46
CA LEU A 209 -19.85 -19.11 -6.98
C LEU A 209 -20.99 -20.13 -6.97
#